data_AF-A0A1F8LNI1-F1
#
_entry.id   AF-A0A1F8LNI1-F1
#
_cell.length_a   1.000
_cell.length_b   1.000
_cell.length_c   1.000
_cell.angle_alpha   90.00
_cell.angle_beta   90.00
_cell.angle_gamma   90.00
#
_symmetry.space_group_name_H-M   'P 1'
#
loop_
_entity.id
_entity.type
_entity.pdbx_description
1 polymer ?
#
loop_
_entity_poly.entity_id
_entity_poly.type
_entity_poly.pdbx_seq_one_letter_code
_entity_poly.pdbx_strand_id
1 'polypeptide(L)'
;MTDDAPVVTRTYRGKPEEIEAIRRADADSLAARGYYPKSQNYVPGSWGAGAWVLGVVLILLFGLGLLVLIYLVAVKPPGTLSVIYERVEQRPADKPAAEAVAASAVQGRLETLEQLKLAGAITDEEYAAKRTDILASM
;
A
#
# COMPACT_ATOMS: atom_id res chain seq x y z
N MET A 1 -13.60 -6.58 25.87
CA MET A 1 -13.20 -5.34 25.19
C MET A 1 -12.95 -5.71 23.74
N THR A 2 -13.92 -5.40 22.89
CA THR A 2 -14.01 -5.86 21.51
C THR A 2 -13.20 -4.90 20.64
N ASP A 3 -12.00 -5.32 20.27
CA ASP A 3 -11.11 -4.57 19.38
C ASP A 3 -11.58 -4.77 17.93
N ASP A 4 -12.75 -4.21 17.60
CA ASP A 4 -13.30 -4.16 16.22
C ASP A 4 -12.64 -3.02 15.44
N ALA A 5 -11.30 -2.92 15.52
CA ALA A 5 -10.57 -1.90 14.79
C ALA A 5 -10.51 -2.31 13.30
N PRO A 6 -10.99 -1.47 12.35
CA PRO A 6 -10.94 -1.76 10.92
C PRO A 6 -9.52 -1.83 10.37
N VAL A 7 -8.54 -1.32 11.13
CA VAL A 7 -7.12 -1.27 10.80
C VAL A 7 -6.29 -1.77 11.99
N VAL A 8 -5.41 -2.74 11.74
CA VAL A 8 -4.48 -3.31 12.73
C VAL A 8 -3.05 -3.13 12.25
N THR A 9 -2.23 -2.43 13.02
CA THR A 9 -0.80 -2.29 12.73
C THR A 9 0.00 -3.32 13.53
N ARG A 10 0.75 -4.17 12.84
CA ARG A 10 1.68 -5.13 13.47
C ARG A 10 3.12 -4.69 13.22
N THR A 11 3.89 -4.60 14.29
CA THR A 11 5.30 -4.25 14.26
C THR A 11 6.11 -5.48 14.63
N TYR A 12 7.00 -5.91 13.74
CA TYR A 12 7.91 -7.04 13.90
C TYR A 12 9.33 -6.49 14.03
N ARG A 13 10.06 -6.92 15.06
CA ARG A 13 11.44 -6.49 15.31
C ARG A 13 12.33 -7.72 15.36
N GLY A 14 13.48 -7.67 14.71
CA GLY A 14 14.40 -8.81 14.68
C GLY A 14 15.34 -8.78 13.50
N LYS A 15 15.95 -9.94 13.23
CA LYS A 15 16.71 -10.15 11.99
C LYS A 15 15.74 -10.33 10.82
N PRO A 16 16.15 -10.04 9.57
CA PRO A 16 15.27 -10.15 8.40
C PRO A 16 14.58 -11.51 8.29
N GLU A 17 15.33 -12.59 8.48
CA GLU A 17 14.84 -13.97 8.39
C GLU A 17 13.79 -14.30 9.45
N GLU A 18 13.99 -13.80 10.68
CA GLU A 18 13.09 -14.00 11.81
C GLU A 18 11.81 -13.17 11.65
N ILE A 19 11.96 -11.93 11.18
CA ILE A 19 10.84 -11.05 10.86
C ILE A 19 9.94 -11.68 9.79
N GLU A 20 10.51 -12.27 8.75
CA GLU A 20 9.73 -12.91 7.69
C GLU A 20 8.96 -14.13 8.19
N ALA A 21 9.59 -14.96 9.01
CA ALA A 21 8.96 -16.15 9.60
C ALA A 21 7.78 -15.76 10.51
N ILE A 22 8.00 -14.79 11.41
CA ILE A 22 6.95 -14.32 12.33
C ILE A 22 5.83 -13.63 11.54
N ARG A 23 6.18 -12.78 10.57
CA ARG A 23 5.19 -12.11 9.71
C ARG A 23 4.36 -13.14 8.94
N ARG A 24 4.95 -14.20 8.42
CA ARG A 24 4.22 -15.23 7.66
C ARG A 24 3.23 -15.98 8.55
N ALA A 25 3.67 -16.42 9.72
CA ALA A 25 2.80 -17.08 10.69
C ALA A 25 1.67 -16.17 11.18
N ASP A 26 1.97 -14.90 11.44
CA ASP A 26 0.96 -13.94 11.90
C ASP A 26 -0.01 -13.57 10.76
N ALA A 27 0.48 -13.44 9.52
CA ALA A 27 -0.32 -13.21 8.32
C ALA A 27 -1.31 -14.35 8.06
N ASP A 28 -0.90 -15.61 8.24
CA ASP A 28 -1.82 -16.76 8.10
C ASP A 28 -2.94 -16.69 9.16
N SER A 29 -2.59 -16.28 10.40
CA SER A 29 -3.57 -16.12 11.48
C SER A 29 -4.50 -14.91 11.30
N LEU A 30 -4.04 -13.85 10.62
CA LEU A 30 -4.77 -12.63 10.33
C LEU A 30 -5.67 -12.81 9.09
N ALA A 31 -5.20 -13.56 8.09
CA ALA A 31 -5.99 -13.96 6.92
C ALA A 31 -7.18 -14.83 7.33
N ALA A 32 -6.99 -15.77 8.27
CA ALA A 32 -8.09 -16.54 8.86
C ALA A 32 -9.15 -15.66 9.57
N ARG A 33 -8.79 -14.42 9.93
CA ARG A 33 -9.67 -13.43 10.58
C ARG A 33 -10.16 -12.34 9.60
N GLY A 34 -9.90 -12.47 8.30
CA GLY A 34 -10.35 -11.53 7.26
C GLY A 34 -9.53 -10.24 7.14
N TYR A 35 -8.34 -10.19 7.74
CA TYR A 35 -7.42 -9.07 7.66
C TYR A 35 -6.40 -9.26 6.53
N TYR A 36 -6.25 -8.25 5.67
CA TYR A 36 -5.31 -8.27 4.54
C TYR A 36 -4.27 -7.16 4.65
N PRO A 37 -3.00 -7.41 4.28
CA PRO A 37 -1.95 -6.41 4.35
C PRO A 37 -2.19 -5.32 3.29
N LYS A 38 -2.38 -4.07 3.74
CA LYS A 38 -2.55 -2.90 2.85
C LYS A 38 -1.22 -2.24 2.52
N SER A 39 -0.33 -2.13 3.51
CA SER A 39 0.97 -1.51 3.34
C SER A 39 2.01 -2.15 4.26
N GLN A 40 3.25 -2.16 3.79
CA GLN A 40 4.41 -2.65 4.50
C GLN A 40 5.47 -1.55 4.48
N ASN A 41 6.01 -1.24 5.65
CA ASN A 41 7.12 -0.32 5.81
C ASN A 41 8.25 -1.04 6.56
N TYR A 42 9.38 -1.24 5.90
CA TYR A 42 10.57 -1.80 6.51
C TYR A 42 11.56 -0.69 6.84
N VAL A 43 11.88 -0.54 8.12
CA VAL A 43 12.92 0.36 8.60
C VAL A 43 14.14 -0.49 8.96
N PRO A 44 15.24 -0.43 8.18
CA PRO A 44 16.46 -1.12 8.55
C PRO A 44 16.97 -0.57 9.89
N GLY A 45 17.50 -1.46 10.72
CA GLY A 45 18.08 -1.05 11.99
C GLY A 45 19.26 -0.12 11.73
N SER A 46 19.28 1.03 12.38
CA SER A 46 20.44 1.93 12.38
C SER A 46 20.95 2.13 13.79
N TRP A 47 22.25 2.35 13.91
CA TRP A 47 22.85 2.80 15.16
C TRP A 47 22.41 4.24 15.42
N GLY A 48 21.89 4.49 16.62
CA GLY A 48 21.55 5.85 17.03
C GLY A 48 22.78 6.76 17.08
N ALA A 49 22.55 8.07 16.99
CA ALA A 49 23.62 9.09 16.99
C ALA A 49 24.57 8.96 18.20
N GLY A 50 24.08 8.51 19.36
CA GLY A 50 24.90 8.29 20.55
C GLY A 50 26.02 7.26 20.37
N ALA A 51 25.81 6.21 19.56
CA ALA A 51 26.84 5.20 19.31
C ALA A 51 28.01 5.76 18.49
N TRP A 52 27.71 6.67 17.55
CA TRP A 52 28.72 7.36 16.75
C TRP A 52 29.52 8.36 17.60
N VAL A 53 28.84 9.15 18.44
CA VAL A 53 29.50 10.09 19.36
C VAL A 53 30.44 9.36 20.31
N LEU A 54 30.01 8.22 20.87
CA LEU A 54 30.84 7.39 21.73
C LEU A 54 32.09 6.88 21.00
N GLY A 55 31.93 6.40 19.76
CA GLY A 55 33.04 5.97 18.91
C GLY A 55 34.09 7.07 18.71
N VAL A 56 33.65 8.29 18.38
CA VAL A 56 34.53 9.46 18.19
C VAL A 56 35.24 9.85 19.48
N VAL A 57 34.53 9.87 20.61
CA VAL A 57 35.11 10.18 21.93
C VAL A 57 36.19 9.16 22.31
N LEU A 58 35.96 7.87 22.08
CA LEU A 58 36.95 6.82 22.32
C LEU A 58 38.17 6.91 21.39
N ILE A 59 38.00 7.42 20.16
CA ILE A 59 39.14 7.69 19.26
C ILE A 59 40.04 8.75 19.88
N LEU A 60 39.45 9.87 20.31
CA LEU A 60 40.21 10.99 20.86
C LEU A 60 40.90 10.65 22.18
N LEU A 61 40.29 9.79 23.01
CA LEU A 61 40.82 9.42 24.32
C LEU A 61 41.83 8.29 24.30
N PHE A 62 41.60 7.25 23.49
CA PHE A 62 42.35 5.99 23.57
C PHE A 62 42.95 5.52 22.24
N GLY A 63 42.65 6.18 21.11
CA GLY A 63 43.03 5.72 19.76
C GLY A 63 42.33 4.43 19.30
N LEU A 64 41.71 3.69 20.21
CA LEU A 64 41.01 2.43 19.95
C LEU A 64 39.60 2.60 19.38
N GLY A 65 39.03 3.81 19.42
CA GLY A 65 37.68 4.03 18.92
C GLY A 65 37.53 3.80 17.41
N LEU A 66 38.64 3.72 16.65
CA LEU A 66 38.59 3.35 15.23
C LEU A 66 38.06 1.92 15.07
N LEU A 67 38.45 0.99 15.94
CA LEU A 67 37.90 -0.37 15.95
C LEU A 67 36.41 -0.37 16.28
N VAL A 68 35.96 0.51 17.19
CA VAL A 68 34.55 0.66 17.56
C VAL A 68 33.73 1.20 16.39
N LEU A 69 34.22 2.20 15.66
CA LEU A 69 33.57 2.70 14.46
C LEU A 69 33.50 1.63 13.36
N ILE A 70 34.58 0.87 13.14
CA ILE A 70 34.58 -0.25 12.19
C ILE A 70 33.53 -1.29 12.60
N TYR A 71 33.44 -1.61 13.90
CA TYR A 71 32.44 -2.53 14.43
C TYR A 71 31.00 -2.04 14.18
N LEU A 72 30.73 -0.76 14.42
CA LEU A 72 29.42 -0.14 14.17
C LEU A 72 29.01 -0.20 12.69
N VAL A 73 29.98 -0.11 11.77
CA VAL A 73 29.72 -0.23 10.32
C VAL A 73 29.55 -1.70 9.90
N ALA A 74 30.35 -2.61 10.46
CA ALA A 74 30.32 -4.03 10.12
C ALA A 74 29.09 -4.76 10.68
N VAL A 75 28.63 -4.39 11.87
CA VAL A 75 27.51 -5.03 12.55
C VAL A 75 26.28 -4.14 12.43
N LYS A 76 25.32 -4.51 11.57
CA LYS A 76 24.02 -3.81 11.50
C LYS A 76 23.10 -4.25 12.64
N PRO A 77 22.43 -3.32 13.32
CA PRO A 77 21.47 -3.67 14.37
C PRO A 77 20.17 -4.22 13.73
N PRO A 78 19.36 -4.96 14.50
CA PRO A 78 18.12 -5.55 14.01
C PRO A 78 17.16 -4.48 13.47
N GLY A 79 16.56 -4.79 12.33
CA GLY A 79 15.56 -3.94 11.69
C GLY A 79 14.18 -4.06 12.33
N THR A 80 13.28 -3.19 11.88
CA THR A 80 11.87 -3.20 12.29
C THR A 80 10.99 -3.16 11.05
N LEU A 81 10.07 -4.12 10.95
CA LEU A 81 9.07 -4.20 9.89
C LEU A 81 7.70 -3.85 10.46
N SER A 82 7.09 -2.78 9.96
CA SER A 82 5.72 -2.40 10.30
C SER A 82 4.79 -2.78 9.15
N VAL A 83 3.78 -3.61 9.43
CA VAL A 83 2.77 -4.02 8.45
C VAL A 83 1.40 -3.56 8.93
N ILE A 84 0.68 -2.86 8.06
CA ILE A 84 -0.68 -2.39 8.32
C ILE A 84 -1.63 -3.36 7.64
N TYR A 85 -2.54 -3.94 8.43
CA TYR A 85 -3.59 -4.84 8.00
C TYR A 85 -4.95 -4.15 8.07
N GLU A 86 -5.80 -4.32 7.08
CA GLU A 86 -7.19 -3.84 7.08
C GLU A 86 -8.16 -5.02 7.00
N ARG A 87 -9.27 -4.97 7.74
CA ARG A 87 -10.35 -5.96 7.62
C ARG A 87 -11.19 -5.64 6.38
N VAL A 88 -11.47 -6.64 5.54
CA VAL A 88 -12.31 -6.48 4.33
C VAL A 88 -13.80 -6.51 4.70
N GLU A 89 -14.18 -5.81 5.76
CA GLU A 89 -15.59 -5.46 5.99
C GLU A 89 -15.78 -4.05 5.43
N GLN A 90 -16.27 -3.96 4.20
CA GLN A 90 -16.68 -2.72 3.53
C GLN A 90 -15.55 -1.71 3.26
N ARG A 91 -14.82 -1.96 2.16
CA ARG A 91 -14.21 -0.85 1.43
C ARG A 91 -15.24 -0.31 0.43
N PRO A 92 -15.85 0.87 0.64
CA PRO A 92 -16.62 1.56 -0.41
C PRO A 92 -15.76 2.06 -1.59
N ALA A 93 -14.54 1.55 -1.79
CA ALA A 93 -13.64 1.94 -2.88
C ALA A 93 -13.91 1.22 -4.20
N ASP A 94 -14.82 0.24 -4.23
CA ASP A 94 -15.37 -0.23 -5.50
C ASP A 94 -16.32 0.80 -6.12
N LYS A 95 -16.85 1.77 -5.36
CA LYS A 95 -17.68 2.84 -5.93
C LYS A 95 -16.88 3.81 -6.81
N PRO A 96 -15.83 4.51 -6.37
CA PRO A 96 -15.16 5.51 -7.19
C PRO A 96 -14.43 4.91 -8.40
N ALA A 97 -13.88 3.70 -8.30
CA ALA A 97 -13.19 3.05 -9.42
C ALA A 97 -14.17 2.41 -10.41
N ALA A 98 -15.20 1.69 -9.94
CA ALA A 98 -16.20 1.12 -10.86
C ALA A 98 -17.10 2.19 -11.48
N GLU A 99 -17.41 3.28 -10.77
CA GLU A 99 -18.17 4.42 -11.31
C GLU A 99 -17.35 5.21 -12.32
N ALA A 100 -16.03 5.37 -12.12
CA ALA A 100 -15.14 5.95 -13.13
C ALA A 100 -15.02 5.07 -14.39
N VAL A 101 -14.93 3.74 -14.22
CA VAL A 101 -14.89 2.80 -15.34
C VAL A 101 -16.23 2.78 -16.08
N ALA A 102 -17.37 2.75 -15.36
CA ALA A 102 -18.70 2.82 -15.95
C ALA A 102 -18.93 4.14 -16.69
N ALA A 103 -18.52 5.28 -16.11
CA ALA A 103 -18.60 6.59 -16.77
C ALA A 103 -17.77 6.64 -18.05
N SER A 104 -16.55 6.09 -18.05
CA SER A 104 -15.72 6.00 -19.26
C SER A 104 -16.32 5.09 -20.34
N ALA A 105 -16.96 3.99 -19.94
CA ALA A 105 -17.63 3.07 -20.87
C ALA A 105 -18.87 3.71 -21.51
N VAL A 106 -19.65 4.47 -20.73
CA VAL A 106 -20.78 5.26 -21.23
C VAL A 106 -20.30 6.33 -22.21
N GLN A 107 -19.23 7.06 -21.89
CA GLN A 107 -18.62 8.06 -22.77
C GLN A 107 -18.19 7.47 -24.12
N GLY A 108 -17.45 6.35 -24.13
CA GLY A 108 -17.04 5.72 -25.40
C GLY A 108 -18.22 5.28 -26.27
N ARG A 109 -19.34 4.88 -25.64
CA ARG A 109 -20.57 4.49 -26.34
C ARG A 109 -21.30 5.70 -26.95
N LEU A 110 -21.28 6.85 -26.28
CA LEU A 110 -21.78 8.13 -26.79
C LEU A 110 -20.96 8.63 -27.98
N GLU A 111 -19.64 8.58 -27.89
CA GLU A 111 -18.73 8.98 -28.98
C GLU A 111 -18.93 8.11 -30.23
N THR A 112 -19.18 6.81 -30.04
CA THR A 112 -19.49 5.89 -31.14
C THR A 112 -20.81 6.28 -31.83
N LEU A 113 -21.84 6.66 -31.07
CA LEU A 113 -23.10 7.14 -31.66
C LEU A 113 -22.92 8.47 -32.41
N GLU A 114 -22.08 9.37 -31.90
CA GLU A 114 -21.78 10.63 -32.56
C GLU A 114 -21.05 10.41 -33.89
N GLN A 115 -20.09 9.47 -33.94
CA GLN A 115 -19.45 9.08 -35.19
C GLN A 115 -20.42 8.46 -36.20
N LEU A 116 -21.34 7.59 -35.75
CA LEU A 116 -22.35 6.99 -36.63
C LEU A 116 -23.31 8.05 -37.19
N LYS A 117 -23.66 9.06 -36.40
CA LYS A 117 -24.45 10.21 -36.85
C LYS A 117 -23.70 11.02 -37.89
N LEU A 118 -22.44 11.37 -37.62
CA LEU A 118 -21.59 12.12 -38.56
C LEU A 118 -21.35 11.36 -39.87
N ALA A 119 -21.29 10.03 -39.82
CA ALA A 119 -21.20 9.17 -41.00
C ALA A 119 -22.52 9.02 -41.77
N GLY A 120 -23.62 9.62 -41.28
CA GLY A 120 -24.96 9.49 -41.88
C GLY A 120 -25.57 8.09 -41.76
N ALA A 121 -25.01 7.23 -40.90
CA ALA A 121 -25.47 5.86 -40.71
C ALA A 121 -26.71 5.76 -39.81
N ILE A 122 -27.04 6.81 -39.06
CA ILE A 122 -28.23 6.93 -38.23
C ILE A 122 -28.86 8.32 -38.38
N THR A 123 -30.19 8.39 -38.27
CA THR A 123 -30.94 9.66 -38.32
C THR A 123 -30.89 10.42 -36.99
N ASP A 124 -31.18 11.72 -37.00
CA ASP A 124 -31.21 12.56 -35.78
C ASP A 124 -32.18 12.04 -34.71
N GLU A 125 -33.32 11.48 -35.12
CA GLU A 125 -34.33 10.90 -34.23
C GLU A 125 -33.82 9.62 -33.56
N GLU A 126 -33.15 8.73 -34.32
CA GLU A 126 -32.57 7.50 -33.78
C GLU A 126 -31.39 7.77 -32.85
N TYR A 127 -30.59 8.80 -33.13
CA TYR A 127 -29.52 9.25 -32.25
C TYR A 127 -30.06 9.73 -30.90
N ALA A 128 -31.13 10.55 -30.91
CA ALA A 128 -31.74 11.07 -29.68
C ALA A 128 -32.33 9.94 -28.81
N ALA A 129 -32.96 8.93 -29.42
CA ALA A 129 -33.50 7.78 -28.70
C ALA A 129 -32.37 6.95 -28.05
N LYS A 130 -31.32 6.61 -28.80
CA LYS A 130 -30.20 5.78 -28.31
C LYS A 130 -29.37 6.49 -27.24
N ARG A 131 -29.17 7.81 -27.35
CA ARG A 131 -28.50 8.61 -26.33
C ARG A 131 -29.26 8.61 -25.01
N THR A 132 -30.58 8.76 -25.06
CA THR A 132 -31.44 8.75 -23.87
C THR A 132 -31.43 7.38 -23.19
N ASP A 133 -31.47 6.29 -23.97
CA ASP A 133 -31.36 4.91 -23.46
C ASP A 133 -30.04 4.65 -22.72
N ILE A 134 -28.91 5.10 -23.29
CA ILE A 134 -27.59 4.97 -22.67
C ILE A 134 -27.51 5.76 -21.35
N LEU A 135 -28.03 6.99 -21.33
CA LEU A 135 -28.04 7.81 -20.11
C LEU A 135 -29.01 7.29 -19.04
N ALA A 136 -30.07 6.57 -19.43
CA ALA A 136 -30.98 5.91 -18.50
C ALA A 136 -30.42 4.59 -17.92
N SER A 137 -29.36 4.05 -18.53
CA SER A 137 -28.67 2.82 -18.06
C SER A 137 -27.52 3.08 -17.08
N MET A 138 -27.27 4.35 -16.74
CA MET A 138 -26.30 4.81 -15.74
C MET A 138 -26.97 4.98 -14.38
#